data_AF-A0A7R9MRM1-F1
#
_entry.id   AF-A0A7R9MRM1-F1
#
_cell.length_a   1.000
_cell.length_b   1.000
_cell.length_c   1.000
_cell.angle_alpha   90.00
_cell.angle_beta   90.00
_cell.angle_gamma   90.00
#
_symmetry.space_group_name_H-M   'P 1'
#
loop_
_entity.id
_entity.type
_entity.pdbx_description
1 polymer ?
#
loop_
_entity_poly.entity_id
_entity_poly.type
_entity_poly.pdbx_seq_one_letter_code
_entity_poly.pdbx_strand_id
1 'polypeptide(L)'
;MKKHKWMYVVVDEGHKLKNINCQLSRILRQISSKNRVILTGTPLHNTLAELWALLNYVSPDIFNDWKIFEDLLTTNSSNQQIIEQEKQNKIISKIHQILAPFMLRRTKPEVGLDLPPKKEILVYAPSTPSQQILYECAVNLVKSAKEQKSDKFTLECSVIDGRKRRKSTKNIDYKQYYKDFDELYDEESYTSLIADESVIELPKELVGSRQD
;
A
#
# COMPACT_ATOMS: atom_id res chain seq x y z
N MET A 1 2.24 -22.50 10.20
CA MET A 1 1.03 -21.83 10.76
C MET A 1 -0.24 -22.69 10.76
N LYS A 2 -0.49 -23.60 9.80
CA LYS A 2 -1.71 -24.45 9.77
C LYS A 2 -1.90 -25.39 10.98
N LYS A 3 -0.83 -25.63 11.76
CA LYS A 3 -0.83 -26.54 12.91
C LYS A 3 -1.47 -25.94 14.17
N HIS A 4 -1.64 -24.62 14.23
CA HIS A 4 -2.19 -23.93 15.39
C HIS A 4 -3.50 -23.22 15.02
N LYS A 5 -4.51 -23.35 15.88
CA LYS A 5 -5.76 -22.58 15.79
C LYS A 5 -5.54 -21.22 16.43
N TRP A 6 -5.81 -20.15 15.70
CA TRP A 6 -5.68 -18.79 16.20
C TRP A 6 -7.00 -18.29 16.77
N MET A 7 -6.95 -17.49 17.83
CA MET A 7 -8.15 -16.82 18.32
C MET A 7 -8.46 -15.57 17.50
N TYR A 8 -7.41 -14.80 17.16
CA TYR A 8 -7.50 -13.56 16.39
C TYR A 8 -6.48 -13.56 15.25
N VAL A 9 -6.88 -13.05 14.09
CA VAL A 9 -5.99 -12.66 13.00
C VAL A 9 -6.29 -11.23 12.63
N VAL A 10 -5.29 -10.37 12.75
CA VAL A 10 -5.39 -8.95 12.40
C VAL A 10 -4.55 -8.70 11.16
N VAL A 11 -5.17 -8.12 10.14
CA VAL A 11 -4.49 -7.71 8.91
C VAL A 11 -4.49 -6.20 8.84
N ASP A 12 -3.30 -5.62 8.89
CA ASP A 12 -3.13 -4.20 8.59
C ASP A 12 -2.99 -3.97 7.09
N GLU A 13 -3.35 -2.77 6.64
CA GLU A 13 -3.43 -2.39 5.24
C GLU A 13 -4.28 -3.35 4.40
N GLY A 14 -5.54 -3.53 4.82
CA GLY A 14 -6.53 -4.40 4.20
C GLY A 14 -6.74 -4.21 2.70
N HIS A 15 -6.32 -3.06 2.14
CA HIS A 15 -6.29 -2.85 0.70
C HIS A 15 -5.47 -3.91 -0.05
N LYS A 16 -4.54 -4.62 0.62
CA LYS A 16 -3.81 -5.77 0.03
C LYS A 16 -4.69 -7.00 -0.23
N LEU A 17 -5.86 -7.11 0.38
CA LEU A 17 -6.76 -8.27 0.30
C LEU A 17 -7.87 -8.15 -0.75
N LYS A 18 -7.96 -7.00 -1.42
CA LYS A 18 -8.99 -6.67 -2.42
C LYS A 18 -9.19 -7.72 -3.51
N ASN A 19 -8.09 -8.30 -3.98
CA ASN A 19 -8.13 -9.33 -5.01
C ASN A 19 -8.20 -10.72 -4.37
N ILE A 20 -9.33 -11.42 -4.55
CA ILE A 20 -9.52 -12.77 -4.01
C ILE A 20 -8.52 -13.78 -4.60
N ASN A 21 -8.07 -13.56 -5.84
CA ASN A 21 -7.12 -14.43 -6.52
C ASN A 21 -5.67 -14.21 -6.08
N CYS A 22 -5.40 -13.18 -5.27
CA CYS A 22 -4.06 -12.94 -4.74
C CYS A 22 -3.60 -14.10 -3.86
N GLN A 23 -2.32 -14.47 -3.99
CA GLN A 23 -1.68 -15.51 -3.18
C GLN A 23 -1.81 -15.24 -1.68
N LEU A 24 -1.62 -13.98 -1.25
CA LEU A 24 -1.78 -13.56 0.15
C LEU A 24 -3.18 -13.85 0.66
N SER A 25 -4.20 -13.45 -0.11
CA SER A 25 -5.61 -13.65 0.19
C SER A 25 -5.95 -15.14 0.36
N ARG A 26 -5.41 -16.00 -0.52
CA ARG A 26 -5.58 -17.47 -0.44
C ARG A 26 -4.91 -18.06 0.80
N ILE A 27 -3.69 -17.64 1.12
CA ILE A 27 -2.95 -18.14 2.28
C ILE A 27 -3.65 -17.73 3.59
N LEU A 28 -4.07 -16.48 3.71
CA LEU A 28 -4.72 -15.97 4.93
C LEU A 28 -6.06 -16.63 5.19
N ARG A 29 -6.84 -16.96 4.14
CA ARG A 29 -8.09 -17.73 4.29
C ARG A 29 -7.87 -19.14 4.83
N GLN A 30 -6.73 -19.77 4.52
CA GLN A 30 -6.39 -21.10 5.02
C GLN A 30 -5.98 -21.12 6.50
N ILE A 31 -5.75 -19.96 7.12
CA ILE A 31 -5.44 -19.87 8.54
C ILE A 31 -6.72 -20.07 9.34
N SER A 32 -6.74 -21.09 10.19
CA SER A 32 -7.84 -21.35 11.13
C SER A 32 -7.82 -20.27 12.22
N SER A 33 -8.88 -19.47 12.28
CA SER A 33 -9.02 -18.37 13.23
C SER A 33 -10.47 -18.22 13.69
N LYS A 34 -10.73 -17.91 14.96
CA LYS A 34 -12.09 -17.63 15.46
C LYS A 34 -12.57 -16.22 15.06
N ASN A 35 -11.70 -15.22 15.19
CA ASN A 35 -12.00 -13.83 14.89
C ASN A 35 -11.00 -13.27 13.86
N ARG A 36 -11.49 -12.48 12.90
CA ARG A 36 -10.67 -11.82 11.88
C ARG A 36 -10.97 -10.34 11.85
N VAL A 37 -9.92 -9.52 11.84
CA VAL A 37 -10.02 -8.06 11.83
C VAL A 37 -9.17 -7.51 10.69
N ILE A 38 -9.73 -6.57 9.94
CA ILE A 38 -9.02 -5.82 8.91
C ILE A 38 -8.88 -4.38 9.39
N LEU A 39 -7.67 -3.84 9.32
CA LEU A 39 -7.39 -2.42 9.50
C LEU A 39 -7.09 -1.83 8.12
N THR A 40 -7.73 -0.72 7.79
CA THR A 40 -7.46 -0.01 6.54
C THR A 40 -7.72 1.48 6.70
N GLY A 41 -6.79 2.30 6.22
CA GLY A 41 -6.99 3.75 6.09
C GLY A 41 -7.87 4.13 4.88
N THR A 42 -8.08 3.20 3.95
CA THR A 42 -8.87 3.40 2.72
C THR A 42 -9.99 2.34 2.66
N PRO A 43 -11.18 2.66 3.20
CA PRO A 43 -12.18 1.64 3.52
C PRO A 43 -12.78 0.93 2.30
N LEU A 44 -12.80 1.56 1.13
CA LEU A 44 -13.47 1.01 -0.05
C LEU A 44 -12.95 1.73 -1.28
N HIS A 45 -12.46 1.00 -2.27
CA HIS A 45 -12.18 1.58 -3.56
C HIS A 45 -12.72 0.65 -4.65
N ASN A 46 -13.55 1.25 -5.50
CA ASN A 46 -13.81 0.93 -6.90
C ASN A 46 -14.79 -0.19 -7.30
N THR A 47 -14.93 -1.34 -6.60
CA THR A 47 -15.86 -2.40 -7.08
C THR A 47 -16.59 -3.20 -5.99
N LEU A 48 -17.78 -3.72 -6.31
CA LEU A 48 -18.52 -4.66 -5.44
C LEU A 48 -17.72 -5.95 -5.18
N ALA A 49 -16.93 -6.40 -6.16
CA ALA A 49 -16.08 -7.58 -6.03
C ALA A 49 -15.01 -7.42 -4.94
N GLU A 50 -14.36 -6.25 -4.88
CA GLU A 50 -13.41 -5.93 -3.81
C GLU A 50 -14.10 -5.88 -2.44
N LEU A 51 -15.30 -5.31 -2.38
CA LEU A 51 -16.09 -5.27 -1.15
C LEU A 51 -16.42 -6.67 -0.64
N TRP A 52 -16.95 -7.52 -1.52
CA TRP A 52 -17.27 -8.90 -1.18
C TRP A 52 -16.02 -9.68 -0.78
N ALA A 53 -14.87 -9.48 -1.43
CA ALA A 53 -13.62 -10.14 -1.05
C ALA A 53 -13.19 -9.81 0.38
N LEU A 54 -13.36 -8.56 0.83
CA LEU A 54 -13.07 -8.14 2.19
C LEU A 54 -14.09 -8.72 3.20
N LEU A 55 -15.38 -8.67 2.87
CA LEU A 55 -16.44 -9.23 3.72
C LEU A 55 -16.33 -10.76 3.87
N ASN A 56 -16.06 -11.47 2.77
CA ASN A 56 -15.78 -12.90 2.75
C ASN A 56 -14.57 -13.25 3.64
N TYR A 57 -13.54 -12.39 3.67
CA TYR A 57 -12.41 -12.62 4.55
C TYR A 57 -12.78 -12.51 6.03
N VAL A 58 -13.53 -11.47 6.41
CA VAL A 58 -13.94 -11.19 7.79
C VAL A 58 -14.92 -12.24 8.30
N SER A 59 -15.95 -12.56 7.51
CA SER A 59 -17.04 -13.47 7.89
C SER A 59 -17.39 -14.41 6.73
N PRO A 60 -16.58 -15.47 6.49
CA PRO A 60 -16.79 -16.39 5.37
C PRO A 60 -18.12 -17.18 5.47
N ASP A 61 -18.66 -17.36 6.68
CA ASP A 61 -19.89 -18.13 6.91
C ASP A 61 -21.14 -17.44 6.33
N ILE A 62 -21.15 -16.10 6.32
CA ILE A 62 -22.25 -15.28 5.81
C ILE A 62 -22.03 -14.98 4.32
N PHE A 63 -20.80 -14.67 3.93
CA PHE A 63 -20.44 -14.18 2.60
C PHE A 63 -19.70 -15.24 1.78
N ASN A 64 -20.25 -16.45 1.67
CA ASN A 64 -19.61 -17.57 0.98
C ASN A 64 -19.80 -17.53 -0.55
N ASP A 65 -20.94 -17.03 -1.03
CA ASP A 65 -21.30 -17.03 -2.45
C ASP A 65 -21.37 -15.61 -3.00
N TRP A 66 -20.63 -15.37 -4.07
CA TRP A 66 -20.66 -14.13 -4.83
C TRP A 66 -22.03 -13.89 -5.49
N LYS A 67 -22.66 -14.94 -6.05
CA LYS A 67 -23.92 -14.80 -6.80
C LYS A 67 -25.06 -14.35 -5.90
N ILE A 68 -25.14 -14.90 -4.69
CA ILE A 68 -26.15 -14.52 -3.71
C ILE A 68 -25.97 -13.05 -3.30
N PHE A 69 -24.72 -12.63 -3.10
CA PHE A 69 -24.40 -11.24 -2.78
C PHE A 69 -24.74 -10.30 -3.94
N GLU A 70 -24.46 -10.71 -5.18
CA GLU A 70 -24.80 -9.97 -6.38
C GLU A 70 -26.33 -9.84 -6.54
N ASP A 71 -27.08 -10.93 -6.44
CA ASP A 71 -28.56 -10.96 -6.56
C ASP A 71 -29.28 -10.11 -5.49
N LEU A 72 -28.75 -10.11 -4.26
CA LEU A 72 -29.24 -9.26 -3.16
C LEU A 72 -29.16 -7.76 -3.51
N LEU A 73 -28.16 -7.39 -4.30
CA LEU A 73 -27.89 -6.02 -4.73
C LEU A 73 -28.55 -5.70 -6.07
N THR A 74 -28.67 -6.64 -6.99
CA THR A 74 -29.20 -6.43 -8.35
C THR A 74 -30.72 -6.63 -8.49
N THR A 75 -31.43 -6.97 -7.40
CA THR A 75 -32.84 -7.40 -7.41
C THR A 75 -33.70 -6.64 -8.43
N ASN A 76 -34.17 -7.41 -9.42
CA ASN A 76 -34.77 -6.99 -10.69
C ASN A 76 -35.93 -6.01 -10.55
N SER A 77 -35.74 -4.77 -11.01
CA SER A 77 -36.84 -3.87 -11.39
C SER A 77 -36.82 -3.74 -12.90
N SER A 78 -37.70 -4.49 -13.55
CA SER A 78 -37.90 -4.69 -14.99
C SER A 78 -38.28 -3.44 -15.80
N ASN A 79 -38.21 -2.23 -15.23
CA ASN A 79 -38.65 -1.01 -15.90
C ASN A 79 -37.48 -0.09 -16.30
N GLN A 80 -37.60 0.37 -17.55
CA GLN A 80 -36.58 0.92 -18.44
C GLN A 80 -36.09 2.32 -18.03
N GLN A 81 -34.76 2.49 -18.11
CA GLN A 81 -33.95 3.68 -18.46
C GLN A 81 -34.14 5.03 -17.74
N ILE A 82 -35.27 5.35 -17.11
CA ILE A 82 -35.46 6.60 -16.32
C ILE A 82 -35.07 6.40 -14.85
N ILE A 83 -34.93 5.15 -14.40
CA ILE A 83 -34.73 4.75 -13.00
C ILE A 83 -33.28 4.34 -12.72
N GLU A 84 -32.29 4.80 -13.49
CA GLU A 84 -30.90 4.36 -13.29
C GLU A 84 -30.30 4.94 -12.00
N GLN A 85 -30.47 6.24 -11.78
CA GLN A 85 -29.94 6.94 -10.60
C GLN A 85 -30.64 6.52 -9.31
N GLU A 86 -31.97 6.37 -9.33
CA GLU A 86 -32.70 5.88 -8.16
C GLU A 86 -32.37 4.42 -7.83
N LYS A 87 -32.17 3.56 -8.85
CA LYS A 87 -31.67 2.20 -8.65
C LYS A 87 -30.28 2.24 -8.00
N GLN A 88 -29.37 3.07 -8.52
CA GLN A 88 -28.02 3.21 -7.98
C GLN A 88 -28.05 3.66 -6.50
N ASN A 89 -28.86 4.66 -6.16
CA ASN A 89 -28.98 5.14 -4.79
C ASN A 89 -29.57 4.08 -3.84
N LYS A 90 -30.54 3.28 -4.31
CA LYS A 90 -31.09 2.15 -3.53
C LYS A 90 -30.04 1.07 -3.28
N ILE A 91 -29.23 0.74 -4.29
CA ILE A 91 -28.12 -0.23 -4.17
C ILE A 91 -27.09 0.27 -3.15
N ILE A 92 -26.66 1.53 -3.27
CA ILE A 92 -25.70 2.15 -2.35
C ILE A 92 -26.24 2.13 -0.91
N SER A 93 -27.52 2.47 -0.71
CA SER A 93 -28.15 2.45 0.61
C SER A 93 -28.19 1.06 1.22
N LYS A 94 -28.54 0.02 0.44
CA LYS A 94 -28.47 -1.38 0.88
C LYS A 94 -27.05 -1.79 1.28
N ILE A 95 -26.05 -1.40 0.49
CA ILE A 95 -24.63 -1.66 0.81
C ILE A 95 -24.26 -1.01 2.14
N HIS A 96 -24.64 0.24 2.38
CA HIS A 96 -24.37 0.92 3.65
C HIS A 96 -25.04 0.23 4.84
N GLN A 97 -26.27 -0.28 4.68
CA GLN A 97 -26.96 -1.05 5.72
C GLN A 97 -26.23 -2.36 6.04
N ILE A 98 -25.76 -3.08 5.02
CA ILE A 98 -24.98 -4.31 5.20
C ILE A 98 -23.65 -4.00 5.89
N LEU A 99 -22.98 -2.90 5.52
CA LEU A 99 -21.66 -2.55 6.04
C LEU A 99 -21.67 -1.96 7.45
N ALA A 100 -22.76 -1.32 7.87
CA ALA A 100 -22.87 -0.69 9.18
C ALA A 100 -22.42 -1.57 10.37
N PRO A 101 -22.80 -2.86 10.47
CA PRO A 101 -22.32 -3.73 11.55
C PRO A 101 -20.87 -4.22 11.39
N PHE A 102 -20.29 -4.20 10.19
CA PHE A 102 -18.95 -4.73 9.92
C PHE A 102 -17.86 -3.66 9.87
N MET A 103 -18.24 -2.40 9.69
CA MET A 103 -17.30 -1.31 9.44
C MET A 103 -17.47 -0.20 10.48
N LEU A 104 -16.41 0.03 11.25
CA LEU A 104 -16.28 1.24 12.06
C LEU A 104 -15.43 2.26 11.29
N ARG A 105 -16.07 3.34 10.82
CA ARG A 105 -15.39 4.46 10.17
C ARG A 105 -15.74 5.74 10.92
N ARG A 106 -14.71 6.46 11.37
CA ARG A 106 -14.84 7.79 11.97
C ARG A 106 -14.22 8.84 11.08
N THR A 107 -14.81 10.03 11.04
CA THR A 107 -14.23 11.18 10.34
C THR A 107 -13.42 12.06 11.30
N LYS A 108 -12.38 12.74 10.82
CA LYS A 108 -11.57 13.66 11.66
C LYS A 108 -12.40 14.68 12.47
N PRO A 109 -13.45 15.33 11.92
CA PRO A 109 -14.29 16.23 12.71
C PRO A 109 -15.07 15.51 13.82
N GLU A 110 -15.50 14.27 13.63
CA GLU A 110 -16.19 13.48 14.68
C GLU A 110 -15.28 13.15 15.87
N VAL A 111 -13.96 13.06 15.65
CA VAL A 111 -13.00 12.68 16.70
C VAL A 111 -12.63 13.88 17.58
N GLY A 112 -13.07 15.10 17.23
CA GLY A 112 -12.82 16.29 18.06
C GLY A 112 -11.35 16.71 18.13
N LEU A 113 -10.55 16.34 17.13
CA LEU A 113 -9.17 16.77 17.03
C LEU A 113 -9.14 18.23 16.56
N ASP A 114 -8.43 19.09 17.30
CA ASP A 114 -8.24 20.50 16.95
C ASP A 114 -7.23 20.64 15.80
N LEU A 115 -7.66 20.18 14.62
CA LEU A 115 -6.86 20.17 13.39
C LEU A 115 -7.32 21.32 12.49
N PRO A 116 -6.39 22.08 11.90
CA PRO A 116 -6.74 23.09 10.91
C PRO A 116 -7.41 22.45 9.69
N PRO A 117 -8.30 23.17 8.99
CA PRO A 117 -8.99 22.65 7.82
C PRO A 117 -8.01 22.30 6.70
N LYS A 118 -8.24 21.18 6.02
CA LYS A 118 -7.45 20.77 4.83
C LYS A 118 -7.65 21.80 3.71
N LYS A 119 -6.57 22.38 3.21
CA LYS A 119 -6.56 23.19 1.98
C LYS A 119 -5.97 22.36 0.84
N GLU A 120 -6.68 22.32 -0.29
CA GLU A 120 -6.24 21.64 -1.50
C GLU A 120 -6.00 22.69 -2.58
N ILE A 121 -4.77 22.77 -3.08
CA ILE A 121 -4.37 23.77 -4.09
C ILE A 121 -4.00 23.01 -5.35
N LEU A 122 -4.75 23.27 -6.42
CA LEU A 122 -4.47 22.70 -7.74
C LEU A 122 -3.54 23.66 -8.49
N VAL A 123 -2.30 23.25 -8.70
CA VAL A 123 -1.31 24.00 -9.47
C VAL A 123 -1.19 23.36 -10.85
N TYR A 124 -1.69 24.05 -11.87
CA TYR A 124 -1.53 23.61 -13.26
C TYR A 124 -0.11 23.93 -13.73
N ALA A 125 0.62 22.91 -14.16
CA ALA A 125 1.95 23.05 -14.73
C ALA A 125 1.89 22.86 -16.25
N PRO A 126 2.12 23.92 -17.06
CA PRO A 126 2.18 23.78 -18.52
C PRO A 126 3.43 22.98 -18.92
N SER A 127 3.33 22.18 -19.98
CA SER A 127 4.47 21.47 -20.55
C SER A 127 5.45 22.45 -21.19
N THR A 128 6.75 22.18 -21.11
CA THR A 128 7.74 22.92 -21.89
C THR A 128 7.61 22.61 -23.39
N PRO A 129 8.07 23.49 -24.30
CA PRO A 129 7.99 23.23 -25.74
C PRO A 129 8.60 21.89 -26.16
N SER A 130 9.75 21.51 -25.59
CA SER A 130 10.39 20.21 -25.86
C SER A 130 9.55 19.02 -25.38
N GLN A 131 8.89 19.15 -24.21
CA GLN A 131 7.98 18.11 -23.70
C GLN A 131 6.73 17.97 -24.56
N GLN A 132 6.22 19.08 -25.09
CA GLN A 132 5.07 19.06 -25.99
C GLN A 132 5.39 18.32 -27.29
N ILE A 133 6.54 18.59 -27.91
CA ILE A 133 7.00 17.88 -29.11
C ILE A 133 7.13 16.37 -28.83
N LEU A 134 7.78 15.99 -27.73
CA LEU A 134 7.90 14.58 -27.34
C LEU A 134 6.54 13.92 -27.14
N TYR A 135 5.62 14.63 -26.48
CA TYR A 135 4.28 14.13 -26.22
C TYR A 135 3.52 13.90 -27.53
N GLU A 136 3.56 14.86 -28.45
CA GLU A 136 2.95 14.75 -29.79
C GLU A 136 3.56 13.58 -30.58
N CYS A 137 4.88 13.42 -30.59
CA CYS A 137 5.56 12.28 -31.20
C CYS A 137 5.11 10.94 -30.59
N ALA A 138 5.05 10.84 -29.26
CA ALA A 138 4.63 9.63 -28.57
C ALA A 138 3.17 9.28 -28.86
N VAL A 139 2.28 10.27 -28.88
CA VAL A 139 0.85 10.09 -29.19
C VAL A 139 0.69 9.62 -30.64
N ASN A 140 1.40 10.24 -31.59
CA ASN A 140 1.33 9.86 -33.00
C ASN A 140 1.88 8.44 -33.23
N LEU A 141 2.97 8.07 -32.55
CA LEU A 141 3.49 6.70 -32.60
C LEU A 141 2.44 5.68 -32.12
N VAL A 142 1.76 5.94 -31.00
CA VAL A 142 0.73 5.02 -30.48
C VAL A 142 -0.48 4.93 -31.42
N LYS A 143 -0.87 6.04 -32.07
CA LYS A 143 -1.94 6.05 -33.07
C LYS A 143 -1.57 5.20 -34.29
N SER A 144 -0.39 5.46 -34.87
CA SER A 144 0.10 4.71 -36.04
C SER A 144 0.33 3.23 -35.73
N ALA A 145 0.79 2.88 -34.52
CA ALA A 145 0.96 1.49 -34.08
C ALA A 145 -0.38 0.74 -33.88
N LYS A 146 -1.48 1.46 -33.61
CA LYS A 146 -2.82 0.86 -33.58
C LYS A 146 -3.40 0.67 -34.99
N GLU A 147 -3.03 1.54 -35.92
CA GLU A 147 -3.53 1.53 -37.30
C GLU A 147 -2.74 0.59 -38.23
N GLN A 148 -1.48 0.29 -37.93
CA GLN A 148 -0.63 -0.56 -38.76
C GLN A 148 -0.08 -1.78 -37.98
N LYS A 149 -0.44 -3.00 -38.43
CA LYS A 149 0.32 -4.22 -38.13
C LYS A 149 1.65 -4.11 -38.88
N SER A 150 2.75 -4.12 -38.12
CA SER A 150 4.15 -4.24 -38.57
C SER A 150 4.63 -3.20 -39.60
N ASP A 151 5.30 -2.15 -39.12
CA ASP A 151 6.62 -1.80 -39.62
C ASP A 151 7.37 -0.94 -38.58
N LYS A 152 8.68 -1.20 -38.42
CA LYS A 152 9.54 -0.51 -37.44
C LYS A 152 9.66 0.96 -37.83
N PHE A 153 8.96 1.83 -37.11
CA PHE A 153 9.10 3.28 -37.26
C PHE A 153 10.23 3.81 -36.36
N THR A 154 11.26 4.39 -36.97
CA THR A 154 12.35 5.06 -36.25
C THR A 154 12.00 6.54 -36.12
N LEU A 155 11.78 7.02 -34.89
CA LEU A 155 11.57 8.44 -34.62
C LEU A 155 12.94 9.15 -34.52
N GLU A 156 13.21 10.07 -35.43
CA GLU A 156 14.24 11.10 -35.23
C GLU A 156 13.67 12.21 -34.34
N CYS A 157 13.96 12.12 -33.03
CA CYS A 157 13.73 13.24 -32.13
C CYS A 157 14.92 14.19 -32.24
N SER A 158 14.80 15.22 -33.08
CA SER A 158 15.89 16.14 -33.40
C SER A 158 16.24 17.16 -32.32
N VAL A 159 15.53 17.17 -31.17
CA VAL A 159 15.75 18.22 -30.17
C VAL A 159 15.62 17.71 -28.74
N ILE A 160 16.55 16.86 -28.30
CA ILE A 160 17.03 16.91 -26.90
C ILE A 160 18.51 16.49 -26.92
N ASP A 161 19.41 17.46 -26.79
CA ASP A 161 20.73 17.18 -26.24
C ASP A 161 20.48 16.59 -24.85
N GLY A 162 20.47 15.26 -24.77
CA GLY A 162 20.21 14.55 -23.53
C GLY A 162 21.17 15.05 -22.46
N ARG A 163 20.68 15.23 -21.23
CA ARG A 163 21.57 15.56 -20.10
C ARG A 163 22.68 14.51 -20.07
N LYS A 164 23.95 14.93 -20.28
CA LYS A 164 25.11 14.02 -20.28
C LYS A 164 24.96 13.05 -19.11
N ARG A 165 25.04 11.74 -19.38
CA ARG A 165 24.97 10.70 -18.33
C ARG A 165 25.92 11.13 -17.20
N ARG A 166 25.38 11.40 -16.01
CA ARG A 166 26.22 11.52 -14.83
C ARG A 166 26.91 10.17 -14.70
N LYS A 167 28.26 10.16 -14.77
CA LYS A 167 29.06 8.97 -14.41
C LYS A 167 28.84 8.73 -12.92
N SER A 168 27.76 8.05 -12.56
CA SER A 168 27.47 7.65 -11.20
C SER A 168 28.21 6.36 -10.92
N THR A 169 29.50 6.52 -10.61
CA THR A 169 30.33 5.67 -9.74
C THR A 169 31.78 6.14 -9.94
N LYS A 170 32.32 6.88 -8.97
CA LYS A 170 33.76 6.78 -8.73
C LYS A 170 33.95 5.42 -8.04
N ASN A 171 34.88 4.61 -8.52
CA ASN A 171 35.30 3.42 -7.78
C ASN A 171 36.03 3.92 -6.54
N ILE A 172 35.35 3.95 -5.40
CA ILE A 172 35.92 4.37 -4.12
C ILE A 172 36.52 3.12 -3.52
N ASP A 173 37.85 3.04 -3.46
CA ASP A 173 38.55 1.96 -2.78
C ASP A 173 38.49 2.20 -1.27
N TYR A 174 37.56 1.53 -0.60
CA TYR A 174 37.39 1.62 0.84
C TYR A 174 38.56 1.01 1.63
N LYS A 175 39.47 0.26 0.99
CA LYS A 175 40.67 -0.26 1.67
C LYS A 175 41.54 0.85 2.25
N GLN A 176 41.53 2.04 1.64
CA GLN A 176 42.31 3.17 2.14
C GLN A 176 41.80 3.69 3.51
N TYR A 177 40.52 3.45 3.84
CA TYR A 177 39.92 3.88 5.11
C TYR A 177 40.23 2.94 6.29
N TYR A 178 40.64 1.70 5.99
CA TYR A 178 40.93 0.68 7.00
C TYR A 178 42.43 0.40 7.18
N LYS A 179 43.30 1.01 6.37
CA LYS A 179 44.77 0.87 6.50
C LYS A 179 45.30 1.34 7.87
N ASP A 180 44.66 2.34 8.46
CA ASP A 180 45.04 2.87 9.78
C ASP A 180 44.33 2.13 10.93
N PHE A 181 43.41 1.22 10.63
CA PHE A 181 42.57 0.53 11.63
C PHE A 181 43.08 -0.86 11.99
N ASP A 182 43.83 -1.50 11.09
CA ASP A 182 44.49 -2.80 11.35
C ASP A 182 45.67 -2.70 12.33
N GLU A 183 46.17 -1.48 12.64
CA GLU A 183 47.22 -1.27 13.67
C GLU A 183 46.66 -1.10 15.10
N LEU A 184 45.33 -1.01 15.27
CA LEU A 184 44.69 -0.69 16.57
C LEU A 184 43.84 -1.83 17.16
N TYR A 185 43.70 -2.95 16.45
CA TYR A 185 43.03 -4.15 16.95
C TYR A 185 44.04 -5.26 17.23
N ASP A 186 44.65 -5.20 18.42
CA ASP A 186 45.32 -6.35 19.01
C ASP A 186 44.26 -7.29 19.60
N GLU A 187 43.95 -8.39 18.89
CA GLU A 187 42.97 -9.37 19.35
C GLU A 187 43.35 -10.04 20.69
N GLU A 188 44.63 -10.00 21.11
CA GLU A 188 45.05 -10.58 22.39
C GLU A 188 44.53 -9.77 23.60
N SER A 189 44.36 -8.46 23.45
CA SER A 189 43.90 -7.59 24.55
C SER A 189 42.40 -7.70 24.83
N TYR A 190 41.57 -7.99 23.82
CA TYR A 190 40.11 -8.07 24.00
C TYR A 190 39.69 -9.42 24.61
N THR A 191 40.44 -10.48 24.28
CA THR A 191 40.16 -11.84 24.74
C THR A 191 40.55 -12.04 26.21
N SER A 192 41.57 -11.32 26.69
CA SER A 192 41.98 -11.30 28.10
C SER A 192 41.01 -10.52 29.00
N LEU A 193 40.34 -9.47 28.49
CA LEU A 193 39.33 -8.72 29.24
C LEU A 193 38.05 -9.53 29.53
N ILE A 194 37.69 -10.47 28.66
CA ILE A 194 36.45 -11.28 28.83
C ILE A 194 36.68 -12.48 29.76
N ALA A 195 37.94 -12.87 30.00
CA ALA A 195 38.28 -14.00 30.86
C ALA A 195 38.19 -13.69 32.36
N ASP A 196 38.15 -12.41 32.74
CA ASP A 196 38.28 -11.95 34.13
C ASP A 196 37.10 -11.07 34.56
N GLU A 197 35.88 -11.60 34.50
CA GLU A 197 34.72 -11.01 35.17
C GLU A 197 33.93 -12.06 35.97
N SER A 198 34.48 -12.43 37.13
CA SER A 198 33.60 -12.61 38.29
C SER A 198 33.20 -11.22 38.78
N VAL A 199 31.94 -10.87 38.56
CA VAL A 199 31.18 -9.78 39.21
C VAL A 199 31.60 -8.36 38.82
N ILE A 200 30.82 -7.70 37.96
CA ILE A 200 30.76 -6.23 37.92
C ILE A 200 29.30 -5.77 37.99
N GLU A 201 28.98 -5.08 39.09
CA GLU A 201 27.71 -4.39 39.34
C GLU A 201 27.56 -3.15 38.46
N LEU A 202 26.35 -2.88 37.96
CA LEU A 202 26.04 -1.70 37.15
C LEU A 202 25.99 -0.40 38.00
N PRO A 203 26.56 0.74 37.52
CA PRO A 203 26.60 1.99 38.27
C PRO A 203 25.22 2.66 38.45
N LYS A 204 25.00 3.29 39.61
CA LYS A 204 23.73 3.88 40.08
C LYS A 204 23.33 5.24 39.48
N GLU A 205 23.95 5.72 38.41
CA GLU A 205 23.76 7.11 37.95
C GLU A 205 22.74 7.30 36.81
N LEU A 206 21.55 6.67 36.94
CA LEU A 206 20.40 6.98 36.06
C LEU A 206 19.14 7.41 36.82
N VAL A 207 19.24 7.70 38.12
CA VAL A 207 18.16 8.31 38.89
C VAL A 207 18.39 9.81 38.99
N GLY A 208 17.93 10.55 37.97
CA GLY A 208 17.81 12.01 38.04
C GLY A 208 16.70 12.39 39.01
N SER A 209 17.07 12.89 40.18
CA SER A 209 16.19 13.57 41.13
C SER A 209 15.82 14.97 40.63
N ARG A 210 14.54 15.28 40.72
CA ARG A 210 13.92 16.57 40.36
C ARG A 210 13.47 17.23 41.66
N GLN A 211 14.17 18.27 42.10
CA GLN A 211 13.83 19.24 43.16
C GLN A 211 14.63 20.52 42.82
N ASP A 212 14.13 21.76 42.84
CA ASP A 212 12.93 22.40 43.38
C ASP A 212 12.39 23.46 42.41
#